data_AF-A0AAE3JNF0-F1
#
_entry.id   AF-A0AAE3JNF0-F1
#
_cell.length_a   1.000
_cell.length_b   1.000
_cell.length_c   1.000
_cell.angle_alpha   90.00
_cell.angle_beta   90.00
_cell.angle_gamma   90.00
#
_symmetry.space_group_name_H-M   'P 1'
#
loop_
_entity.id
_entity.type
_entity.pdbx_description
1 polymer ?
#
loop_
_entity_poly.entity_id
_entity_poly.type
_entity_poly.pdbx_seq_one_letter_code
_entity_poly.pdbx_strand_id
1 'polypeptide(L)'
;MKFFLTPFTMIIWFLVSYLGVYLGLALVLWVFSLSGILLVIGYSFLIAGISALVLSLPALINFVILKLYNLSWFSIIFHSLAGILGVLCFYYSMHLSPLQLFSNNGSTSILQTLWQTSSFKTILLMLPFIGIHLCLIYTGIFNPIAMKLHQLPK
;
A
#
# COMPACT_ATOMS: atom_id res chain seq x y z
N MET A 1 -8.37 25.42 -16.88
CA MET A 1 -8.84 24.04 -16.68
C MET A 1 -7.84 23.14 -15.91
N LYS A 2 -7.05 23.67 -14.95
CA LYS A 2 -5.99 22.87 -14.29
C LYS A 2 -6.53 21.66 -13.49
N PHE A 3 -7.75 21.71 -12.96
CA PHE A 3 -8.31 20.65 -12.11
C PHE A 3 -9.21 19.64 -12.83
N PHE A 4 -9.36 19.74 -14.15
CA PHE A 4 -10.27 18.86 -14.91
C PHE A 4 -9.88 17.38 -14.78
N LEU A 5 -8.58 17.08 -14.70
CA LEU A 5 -8.07 15.72 -14.59
C LEU A 5 -8.07 15.17 -13.15
N THR A 6 -8.44 15.98 -12.15
CA THR A 6 -8.37 15.60 -10.72
C THR A 6 -9.14 14.31 -10.43
N PRO A 7 -10.37 14.10 -10.93
CA PRO A 7 -11.11 12.85 -10.68
C PRO A 7 -10.36 11.61 -11.21
N PHE A 8 -9.75 11.71 -12.39
CA PHE A 8 -8.99 10.60 -12.98
C PHE A 8 -7.74 10.30 -12.17
N THR A 9 -6.97 11.32 -11.79
CA THR A 9 -5.74 11.11 -11.00
C THR A 9 -6.04 10.63 -9.59
N MET A 10 -7.17 11.02 -9.00
CA MET A 10 -7.68 10.46 -7.75
C MET A 10 -8.03 8.97 -7.87
N ILE A 11 -8.73 8.56 -8.93
CA ILE A 11 -9.05 7.14 -9.16
C ILE A 11 -7.77 6.30 -9.28
N ILE A 12 -6.79 6.79 -10.03
CA ILE A 12 -5.49 6.11 -10.14
C ILE A 12 -4.85 5.98 -8.76
N TRP A 13 -4.87 7.05 -7.96
CA TRP A 13 -4.29 7.03 -6.61
C TRP A 13 -4.99 6.08 -5.65
N PHE A 14 -6.33 6.03 -5.72
CA PHE A 14 -7.14 5.04 -5.04
C PHE A 14 -6.73 3.61 -5.43
N LEU A 15 -6.65 3.33 -6.74
CA LEU A 15 -6.29 2.02 -7.26
C LEU A 15 -4.88 1.60 -6.85
N VAL A 16 -3.90 2.52 -6.89
CA VAL A 16 -2.53 2.23 -6.44
C VAL A 16 -2.50 1.89 -4.96
N SER A 17 -3.25 2.61 -4.13
CA SER A 17 -3.29 2.33 -2.69
C SER A 17 -3.99 0.99 -2.40
N TYR A 18 -5.13 0.73 -3.05
CA TYR A 18 -5.86 -0.53 -2.91
C TYR A 18 -5.03 -1.73 -3.40
N LEU A 19 -4.54 -1.68 -4.64
CA LEU A 19 -3.77 -2.76 -5.24
C LEU A 19 -2.40 -2.93 -4.59
N GLY A 20 -1.77 -1.85 -4.12
CA GLY A 20 -0.50 -1.91 -3.40
C GLY A 20 -0.61 -2.73 -2.11
N VAL A 21 -1.66 -2.50 -1.32
CA VAL A 21 -1.90 -3.30 -0.10
C VAL A 21 -2.31 -4.74 -0.46
N TYR A 22 -3.17 -4.92 -1.46
CA TYR A 22 -3.60 -6.25 -1.91
C TYR A 22 -2.43 -7.11 -2.38
N LEU A 23 -1.61 -6.59 -3.31
CA LEU A 23 -0.42 -7.29 -3.81
C LEU A 23 0.60 -7.51 -2.69
N GLY A 24 0.74 -6.54 -1.78
CA GLY A 24 1.54 -6.68 -0.57
C GLY A 24 1.15 -7.89 0.27
N LEU A 25 -0.14 -8.05 0.54
CA LEU A 25 -0.67 -9.20 1.29
C LEU A 25 -0.45 -10.50 0.51
N ALA A 26 -0.75 -10.51 -0.80
CA ALA A 26 -0.56 -11.70 -1.64
C ALA A 26 0.91 -12.16 -1.64
N LEU A 27 1.85 -11.22 -1.74
CA LEU A 27 3.29 -11.49 -1.70
C LEU A 27 3.71 -12.03 -0.34
N VAL A 28 3.20 -11.47 0.77
CA VAL A 28 3.43 -11.97 2.13
C VAL A 28 2.95 -13.42 2.27
N LEU A 29 1.74 -13.71 1.82
CA LEU A 29 1.16 -15.06 1.86
C LEU A 29 1.96 -16.04 1.01
N TRP A 30 2.41 -15.62 -0.17
CA TRP A 30 3.28 -16.44 -1.02
C TRP A 30 4.59 -16.76 -0.32
N VAL A 31 5.30 -15.76 0.23
CA VAL A 31 6.56 -16.00 0.95
C VAL A 31 6.35 -16.87 2.18
N PHE A 32 5.23 -16.70 2.89
CA PHE A 32 4.89 -17.53 4.05
C PHE A 32 4.82 -19.02 3.71
N SER A 33 4.32 -19.35 2.50
CA SER A 33 4.22 -20.72 1.99
C SER A 33 5.57 -21.38 1.67
N LEU A 34 6.64 -20.61 1.51
CA LEU A 34 7.97 -21.12 1.15
C LEU A 34 8.68 -21.77 2.35
N SER A 35 9.50 -22.79 2.10
CA SER A 35 10.27 -23.51 3.12
C SER A 35 11.78 -23.28 3.00
N GLY A 36 12.48 -23.31 4.13
CA GLY A 36 13.95 -23.29 4.20
C GLY A 36 14.60 -22.14 3.44
N ILE A 37 15.53 -22.46 2.54
CA ILE A 37 16.30 -21.48 1.76
C ILE A 37 15.42 -20.61 0.84
N LEU A 38 14.28 -21.15 0.37
CA LEU A 38 13.35 -20.41 -0.47
C LEU A 38 12.68 -19.27 0.30
N LEU A 39 12.52 -19.39 1.62
CA LEU A 39 12.01 -18.30 2.45
C LEU A 39 12.95 -17.09 2.41
N VAL A 40 14.26 -17.31 2.47
CA VAL A 40 15.27 -16.23 2.43
C VAL A 40 15.23 -15.53 1.07
N ILE A 41 15.22 -16.29 -0.02
CA ILE A 41 15.13 -15.76 -1.38
C ILE A 41 13.81 -15.00 -1.58
N GLY A 42 12.70 -15.62 -1.19
CA GLY A 42 11.36 -15.02 -1.25
C GLY A 42 11.26 -13.73 -0.44
N TYR A 43 11.92 -13.67 0.72
CA TYR A 43 11.98 -12.45 1.54
C TYR A 43 12.73 -11.30 0.85
N SER A 44 13.81 -11.59 0.12
CA SER A 44 14.48 -10.56 -0.71
C SER A 44 13.56 -10.04 -1.81
N PHE A 45 12.83 -10.93 -2.50
CA PHE A 45 11.81 -10.53 -3.47
C PHE A 45 10.66 -9.75 -2.82
N LEU A 46 10.27 -10.10 -1.59
CA LEU A 46 9.27 -9.39 -0.81
C LEU A 46 9.66 -7.93 -0.63
N ILE A 47 10.87 -7.71 -0.12
CA ILE A 47 11.40 -6.37 0.12
C ILE A 47 11.48 -5.59 -1.20
N ALA A 48 12.06 -6.19 -2.26
CA ALA A 48 12.18 -5.52 -3.54
C ALA A 48 10.82 -5.15 -4.16
N GLY A 49 9.85 -6.07 -4.11
CA GLY A 49 8.49 -5.84 -4.60
C GLY A 49 7.76 -4.75 -3.81
N ILE A 50 7.87 -4.78 -2.48
CA ILE A 50 7.32 -3.74 -1.61
C ILE A 50 7.98 -2.39 -1.89
N SER A 51 9.30 -2.34 -1.99
CA SER A 51 10.01 -1.09 -2.30
C SER A 51 9.58 -0.53 -3.66
N ALA A 52 9.43 -1.38 -4.69
CA ALA A 52 8.94 -0.94 -6.00
C ALA A 52 7.49 -0.42 -5.93
N LEU A 53 6.59 -1.14 -5.24
CA LEU A 53 5.19 -0.77 -5.13
C LEU A 53 4.99 0.53 -4.35
N VAL A 54 5.75 0.74 -3.28
CA VAL A 54 5.47 1.83 -2.33
C VAL A 54 6.39 3.03 -2.52
N LEU A 55 7.49 2.92 -3.26
CA LEU A 55 8.33 4.07 -3.59
C LEU A 55 8.08 4.56 -5.02
N SER A 56 8.12 3.67 -6.01
CA SER A 56 8.10 4.08 -7.42
C SER A 56 6.73 4.59 -7.88
N LEU A 57 5.65 3.87 -7.54
CA LEU A 57 4.29 4.24 -7.92
C LEU A 57 3.83 5.55 -7.25
N PRO A 58 4.02 5.73 -5.93
CA PRO A 58 3.81 7.01 -5.26
C PRO A 58 4.62 8.18 -5.83
N ALA A 59 5.89 7.97 -6.12
CA ALA A 59 6.73 9.01 -6.70
C ALA A 59 6.21 9.44 -8.09
N LEU A 60 5.80 8.48 -8.93
CA LEU A 60 5.24 8.77 -10.25
C LEU A 60 3.98 9.63 -10.16
N ILE A 61 3.08 9.33 -9.22
CA ILE A 61 1.83 10.07 -9.09
C ILE A 61 2.07 11.45 -8.47
N ASN A 62 2.97 11.56 -7.50
CA ASN A 62 3.40 12.86 -6.98
C ASN A 62 4.03 13.73 -8.08
N PHE A 63 4.81 13.13 -8.99
CA PHE A 63 5.34 13.83 -10.17
C PHE A 63 4.22 14.31 -11.10
N VAL A 64 3.22 13.47 -11.39
CA VAL A 64 2.04 13.85 -12.20
C VAL A 64 1.26 14.98 -11.53
N ILE A 65 1.02 14.90 -10.21
CA ILE A 65 0.32 15.93 -9.44
C ILE A 65 1.07 17.27 -9.50
N LEU A 66 2.40 17.23 -9.32
CA LEU A 66 3.24 18.42 -9.43
C LEU A 66 3.15 19.04 -10.83
N LYS A 67 3.28 18.23 -11.88
CA LYS A 67 3.23 18.68 -13.29
C LYS A 67 1.87 19.26 -13.70
N LEU A 68 0.77 18.66 -13.25
CA LEU A 68 -0.58 19.05 -13.66
C LEU A 68 -1.19 20.14 -12.77
N TYR A 69 -0.97 20.07 -11.46
CA TYR A 69 -1.69 20.86 -10.47
C TYR A 69 -0.83 21.83 -9.67
N ASN A 70 0.49 21.90 -9.92
CA ASN A 70 1.44 22.76 -9.19
C ASN A 70 1.35 22.59 -7.66
N LEU A 71 1.13 21.36 -7.17
CA LEU A 71 0.93 21.07 -5.74
C LEU A 71 -0.10 22.01 -5.08
N SER A 72 -1.28 22.18 -5.70
CA SER A 72 -2.36 22.91 -5.02
C SER A 72 -2.82 22.14 -3.78
N TRP A 73 -3.20 22.87 -2.71
CA TRP A 73 -3.76 22.25 -1.50
C TRP A 73 -4.98 21.40 -1.81
N PHE A 74 -5.84 21.86 -2.72
CA PHE A 74 -6.97 21.10 -3.23
C PHE A 74 -6.51 19.72 -3.75
N SER A 75 -5.54 19.69 -4.67
CA SER A 75 -5.05 18.42 -5.21
C SER A 75 -4.46 17.52 -4.12
N ILE A 76 -3.67 18.08 -3.20
CA ILE A 76 -3.03 17.31 -2.12
C ILE A 76 -4.08 16.63 -1.24
N ILE A 77 -5.09 17.37 -0.79
CA ILE A 77 -6.14 16.86 0.10
C ILE A 77 -6.94 15.76 -0.61
N PHE A 78 -7.39 16.00 -1.83
CA PHE A 78 -8.24 15.05 -2.55
C PHE A 78 -7.52 13.77 -2.92
N HIS A 79 -6.23 13.83 -3.31
CA HIS A 79 -5.46 12.60 -3.54
C HIS A 79 -5.16 11.89 -2.22
N SER A 80 -4.79 12.59 -1.14
CA SER A 80 -4.61 11.97 0.18
C SER A 80 -5.86 11.18 0.61
N LEU A 81 -7.04 11.77 0.45
CA LEU A 81 -8.32 11.11 0.73
C LEU A 81 -8.54 9.88 -0.16
N ALA A 82 -8.27 9.97 -1.46
CA ALA A 82 -8.39 8.84 -2.37
C ALA A 82 -7.48 7.67 -1.95
N GLY A 83 -6.27 7.96 -1.45
CA GLY A 83 -5.34 6.93 -0.99
C GLY A 83 -5.83 6.23 0.27
N ILE A 84 -6.29 7.00 1.26
CA ILE A 84 -6.90 6.48 2.49
C ILE A 84 -8.11 5.61 2.15
N LEU A 85 -8.99 6.08 1.25
CA LEU A 85 -10.15 5.33 0.81
C LEU A 85 -9.76 4.01 0.13
N GLY A 86 -8.67 3.99 -0.65
CA GLY A 86 -8.14 2.76 -1.25
C GLY A 86 -7.75 1.73 -0.21
N VAL A 87 -7.02 2.16 0.83
CA VAL A 87 -6.62 1.28 1.95
C VAL A 87 -7.84 0.79 2.74
N LEU A 88 -8.77 1.70 3.09
CA LEU A 88 -9.99 1.34 3.82
C LEU A 88 -10.87 0.36 3.02
N CYS A 89 -11.02 0.61 1.72
CA CYS A 89 -11.78 -0.25 0.83
C CYS A 89 -11.16 -1.66 0.76
N PHE A 90 -9.83 -1.76 0.73
CA PHE A 90 -9.14 -3.06 0.82
C PHE A 90 -9.52 -3.80 2.11
N TYR A 91 -9.42 -3.15 3.27
CA TYR A 91 -9.76 -3.78 4.55
C TYR A 91 -11.23 -4.19 4.62
N TYR A 92 -12.12 -3.36 4.10
CA TYR A 92 -13.53 -3.67 3.98
C TYR A 92 -13.78 -4.89 3.07
N SER A 93 -13.12 -4.95 1.90
CA SER A 93 -13.17 -6.11 1.01
C SER A 93 -12.65 -7.38 1.67
N MET A 94 -11.55 -7.32 2.41
CA MET A 94 -11.00 -8.47 3.13
C MET A 94 -11.90 -8.95 4.28
N HIS A 95 -12.65 -8.04 4.89
CA HIS A 95 -13.66 -8.40 5.89
C HIS A 95 -14.86 -9.12 5.25
N LEU A 96 -15.33 -8.68 4.07
CA LEU A 96 -16.46 -9.30 3.38
C LEU A 96 -16.09 -10.60 2.65
N SER A 97 -14.87 -10.69 2.14
CA SER A 97 -14.41 -11.79 1.29
C SER A 97 -12.92 -12.03 1.55
N PRO A 98 -12.58 -12.72 2.67
CA PRO A 98 -11.19 -13.02 3.00
C PRO A 98 -10.56 -13.91 1.93
N LEU A 99 -9.26 -13.71 1.67
CA LEU A 99 -8.49 -14.54 0.74
C LEU A 99 -8.56 -16.01 1.19
N GLN A 100 -9.17 -16.85 0.33
CA GLN A 100 -9.45 -18.26 0.61
C GLN A 100 -8.19 -19.14 0.79
N LEU A 101 -6.99 -18.62 0.51
CA LEU A 101 -5.73 -19.37 0.54
C LEU A 101 -5.40 -20.01 1.90
N PHE A 102 -5.97 -19.53 3.01
CA PHE A 102 -5.72 -20.06 4.35
C PHE A 102 -6.97 -20.18 5.25
N SER A 103 -8.16 -19.87 4.74
CA SER A 103 -9.41 -19.89 5.53
C SER A 103 -10.36 -20.94 4.97
N ASN A 104 -10.18 -22.21 5.38
CA ASN A 104 -11.14 -23.27 5.07
C ASN A 104 -12.46 -23.12 5.84
N ASN A 105 -12.44 -22.36 6.95
CA ASN A 105 -13.62 -21.97 7.72
C ASN A 105 -13.58 -20.45 7.88
N GLY A 106 -14.45 -19.73 7.17
CA GLY A 106 -14.51 -18.26 7.07
C GLY A 106 -14.70 -17.47 8.39
N SER A 107 -14.59 -18.13 9.54
CA SER A 107 -14.65 -17.57 10.88
C SER A 107 -13.28 -17.24 11.49
N THR A 108 -12.17 -17.70 10.89
CA THR A 108 -10.81 -17.50 11.42
C THR A 108 -10.07 -16.41 10.67
N SER A 109 -9.50 -15.45 11.42
CA SER A 109 -8.69 -14.36 10.87
C SER A 109 -7.41 -14.90 10.21
N ILE A 110 -7.00 -14.32 9.07
CA ILE A 110 -5.75 -14.67 8.38
C ILE A 110 -4.55 -14.62 9.33
N LEU A 111 -4.46 -13.60 10.18
CA LEU A 111 -3.37 -13.46 11.14
C LEU A 111 -3.36 -14.61 12.16
N GLN A 112 -4.52 -15.06 12.62
CA GLN A 112 -4.64 -16.18 13.54
C GLN A 112 -4.18 -17.48 12.89
N THR A 113 -4.57 -17.72 11.64
CA THR A 113 -4.13 -18.91 10.90
C THR A 113 -2.61 -18.92 10.68
N LEU A 114 -2.03 -17.78 10.28
CA LEU A 114 -0.57 -17.67 10.11
C LEU A 114 0.15 -17.91 11.44
N TRP A 115 -0.35 -17.33 12.53
CA TRP A 115 0.24 -17.49 13.86
C TRP A 115 0.24 -18.94 14.34
N GLN A 116 -0.88 -19.64 14.15
CA GLN A 116 -1.01 -21.06 14.49
C GLN A 116 -0.10 -21.96 13.63
N THR A 117 0.14 -21.57 12.38
CA THR A 117 1.01 -22.32 11.46
C THR A 117 2.49 -22.10 11.78
N SER A 118 2.91 -20.85 11.96
CA SER A 118 4.28 -20.48 12.33
C SER A 118 4.35 -19.05 12.85
N SER A 119 4.47 -18.89 14.16
CA SER A 119 4.62 -17.59 14.82
C SER A 119 5.88 -16.84 14.34
N PHE A 120 7.01 -17.54 14.15
CA PHE A 120 8.25 -16.94 13.66
C PHE A 120 8.09 -16.32 12.26
N LYS A 121 7.57 -17.07 11.29
CA LYS A 121 7.34 -16.54 9.93
C LYS A 121 6.32 -15.40 9.94
N THR A 122 5.31 -15.50 10.81
CA THR A 122 4.29 -14.46 10.96
C THR A 122 4.93 -13.14 11.38
N ILE A 123 5.75 -13.14 12.43
CA ILE A 123 6.44 -11.92 12.89
C ILE A 123 7.36 -11.38 11.80
N LEU A 124 8.17 -12.25 11.18
CA LEU A 124 9.12 -11.87 10.14
C LEU A 124 8.44 -11.18 8.94
N LEU A 125 7.28 -11.67 8.52
CA LEU A 125 6.57 -11.17 7.33
C LEU A 125 5.55 -10.07 7.64
N MET A 126 5.10 -9.94 8.89
CA MET A 126 4.23 -8.83 9.30
C MET A 126 4.98 -7.49 9.33
N LEU A 127 6.27 -7.49 9.66
CA LEU A 127 7.09 -6.27 9.68
C LEU A 127 7.11 -5.57 8.30
N PRO A 128 7.48 -6.23 7.18
CA PRO A 128 7.41 -5.60 5.87
C PRO A 128 5.98 -5.25 5.45
N PHE A 129 4.97 -6.04 5.84
CA PHE A 129 3.57 -5.71 5.57
C PHE A 129 3.11 -4.41 6.25
N ILE A 130 3.47 -4.20 7.52
CA ILE A 130 3.24 -2.93 8.23
C ILE A 130 4.02 -1.81 7.54
N GLY A 131 5.25 -2.09 7.09
CA GLY A 131 6.07 -1.16 6.31
C GLY A 131 5.36 -0.61 5.07
N ILE A 132 4.59 -1.44 4.35
CA ILE A 132 3.77 -1.00 3.20
C ILE A 132 2.78 0.09 3.61
N HIS A 133 2.06 -0.13 4.72
CA HIS A 133 1.05 0.81 5.19
C HIS A 133 1.67 2.14 5.58
N LEU A 134 2.75 2.10 6.37
CA LEU A 134 3.47 3.28 6.79
C LEU A 134 4.02 4.06 5.60
N CYS A 135 4.58 3.37 4.60
CA CYS A 135 5.13 4.02 3.43
C CYS A 135 4.04 4.58 2.50
N LEU A 136 2.88 3.92 2.35
CA LEU A 136 1.74 4.48 1.59
C LEU A 136 1.17 5.73 2.27
N ILE A 137 1.04 5.71 3.60
CA ILE A 137 0.62 6.87 4.39
C ILE A 137 1.63 8.00 4.23
N TYR A 138 2.92 7.70 4.37
CA TYR A 138 3.98 8.69 4.23
C TYR A 138 4.00 9.31 2.83
N THR A 139 4.05 8.48 1.79
CA THR A 139 4.19 8.94 0.41
C THR A 139 2.92 9.58 -0.14
N GLY A 140 1.75 9.17 0.36
CA GLY A 140 0.45 9.67 -0.09
C GLY A 140 -0.08 10.88 0.66
N ILE A 141 0.30 11.06 1.93
CA ILE A 141 -0.21 12.14 2.78
C ILE A 141 0.91 13.10 3.15
N PHE A 142 1.96 12.60 3.81
CA PHE A 142 2.98 13.46 4.39
C PHE A 142 3.92 14.07 3.34
N ASN A 143 4.34 13.28 2.35
CA ASN A 143 5.29 13.74 1.34
C ASN A 143 4.76 14.90 0.48
N PRO A 144 3.52 14.87 -0.06
CA PRO A 144 2.98 16.00 -0.82
C PRO A 144 2.86 17.28 0.01
N ILE A 145 2.49 17.15 1.30
CA ILE A 145 2.44 18.27 2.24
C ILE A 145 3.83 18.86 2.45
N ALA A 146 4.82 18.02 2.73
CA ALA A 146 6.21 18.45 2.89
C ALA A 146 6.72 19.17 1.64
N MET A 147 6.50 18.61 0.44
CA MET A 147 6.85 19.23 -0.83
C MET A 147 6.21 20.61 -1.00
N LYS A 148 4.94 20.77 -0.62
CA LYS A 148 4.24 22.06 -0.69
C LYS A 148 4.83 23.08 0.26
N LEU A 149 5.10 22.69 1.50
CA LEU A 149 5.69 23.58 2.51
C LEU A 149 7.09 24.05 2.11
N HIS A 150 7.89 23.19 1.49
CA HIS A 150 9.21 23.55 0.96
C HIS A 150 9.18 24.52 -0.24
N GLN A 151 8.07 24.58 -0.98
CA GLN A 151 7.91 25.50 -2.12
C GLN A 151 7.39 26.89 -1.74
N LEU A 152 6.96 27.10 -0.49
CA LEU A 152 6.52 28.42 -0.04
C LEU A 152 7.76 29.33 0.11
N PRO A 153 7.72 30.57 -0.41
CA PRO A 153 8.79 31.53 -0.15
C PRO A 153 8.88 31.75 1.37
N LYS A 154 10.12 31.73 1.89
CA LYS A 154 10.43 32.04 3.29
C LYS A 154 10.09 33.49 3.62
#